data_AF-A0A6P4JL57-F1
#
_entry.id   AF-A0A6P4JL57-F1
#
_cell.length_a   1.000
_cell.length_b   1.000
_cell.length_c   1.000
_cell.angle_alpha   90.00
_cell.angle_beta   90.00
_cell.angle_gamma   90.00
#
_symmetry.space_group_name_H-M   'P 1'
#
loop_
_entity.id
_entity.type
_entity.pdbx_description
1 polymer ?
#
loop_
_entity_poly.entity_id
_entity_poly.type
_entity_poly.pdbx_seq_one_letter_code
_entity_poly.pdbx_strand_id
1 'polypeptide(L)'
;MEFNNRLLLKIIELAIAICCIVMYEVVGALSSRPLIVCGTIGGFTIICGVLLIGHVINSLVEKRLNALISLIGCVAFVTSGALVIDEWHDAILQSDRKRNAIAAGSLMIINGAVFLLDTLSICRT
;
A
#
# COMPACT_ATOMS: atom_id res chain seq x y z
N MET A 1 1.83 16.35 20.76
CA MET A 1 0.94 15.20 20.47
C MET A 1 1.13 14.64 19.04
N GLU A 2 2.23 14.96 18.32
CA GLU A 2 2.46 14.48 16.94
C GLU A 2 2.89 13.01 16.81
N PHE A 3 3.48 12.43 17.86
CA PHE A 3 3.98 11.05 17.86
C PHE A 3 2.86 10.02 17.64
N ASN A 4 1.67 10.27 18.22
CA ASN A 4 0.54 9.34 18.14
C ASN A 4 -0.07 9.28 16.73
N ASN A 5 -0.10 10.41 16.02
CA ASN A 5 -0.66 10.47 14.66
C ASN A 5 0.24 9.79 13.62
N ARG A 6 1.56 9.86 13.79
CA ARG A 6 2.51 9.16 12.89
C ARG A 6 2.45 7.65 13.06
N LEU A 7 2.36 7.17 14.31
CA LEU A 7 2.15 5.76 14.59
C LEU A 7 0.83 5.25 14.02
N LEU A 8 -0.25 6.02 14.18
CA LEU A 8 -1.56 5.68 13.62
C LEU A 8 -1.51 5.54 12.09
N LEU A 9 -0.86 6.46 11.38
CA LEU A 9 -0.72 6.38 9.93
C LEU A 9 0.03 5.11 9.49
N LYS A 10 1.17 4.80 10.11
CA LYS A 10 1.93 3.56 9.81
C LYS A 10 1.14 2.28 10.10
N ILE A 11 0.33 2.27 11.17
CA ILE A 11 -0.54 1.13 11.49
C ILE A 11 -1.62 0.98 10.41
N ILE A 12 -2.20 2.09 9.94
CA ILE A 12 -3.22 2.08 8.88
C ILE A 12 -2.61 1.58 7.56
N GLU A 13 -1.43 2.07 7.16
CA GLU A 13 -0.71 1.60 5.96
C GLU A 13 -0.48 0.09 6.00
N LEU A 14 -0.02 -0.41 7.16
CA LEU A 14 0.24 -1.83 7.35
C LEU A 14 -1.06 -2.65 7.30
N ALA A 15 -2.13 -2.16 7.94
CA ALA A 15 -3.43 -2.85 7.94
C ALA A 15 -4.04 -2.95 6.54
N ILE A 16 -3.93 -1.89 5.73
CA ILE A 16 -4.40 -1.88 4.35
C ILE A 16 -3.53 -2.79 3.47
N ALA A 17 -2.21 -2.81 3.68
CA ALA A 17 -1.31 -3.71 2.97
C ALA A 17 -1.64 -5.19 3.26
N ILE A 18 -1.90 -5.55 4.53
CA ILE A 18 -2.34 -6.89 4.92
C ILE A 18 -3.70 -7.24 4.30
N CYS A 19 -4.67 -6.31 4.29
CA CYS A 19 -5.93 -6.52 3.58
C CYS A 19 -5.72 -6.81 2.10
N CYS A 20 -4.78 -6.10 1.44
CA CYS A 20 -4.45 -6.36 0.04
C CYS A 20 -3.86 -7.76 -0.18
N ILE A 21 -3.05 -8.28 0.74
CA ILE A 21 -2.53 -9.67 0.69
C ILE A 21 -3.68 -10.68 0.78
N VAL A 22 -4.57 -10.52 1.76
CA VAL A 22 -5.72 -11.42 1.93
C VAL A 22 -6.62 -11.37 0.70
N MET A 23 -6.85 -10.19 0.14
CA MET A 23 -7.68 -10.02 -1.05
C MET A 23 -7.04 -10.63 -2.31
N TYR A 24 -5.71 -10.59 -2.42
CA TYR A 24 -4.96 -11.26 -3.48
C TYR A 24 -5.13 -12.80 -3.42
N GLU A 25 -5.01 -13.38 -2.23
CA GLU A 25 -5.23 -14.83 -2.00
C GLU A 25 -6.68 -15.24 -2.28
N VAL A 26 -7.67 -14.43 -1.88
CA VAL A 26 -9.10 -14.74 -2.07
C VAL A 26 -9.55 -14.60 -3.52
N VAL A 27 -9.06 -13.61 -4.27
CA VAL A 27 -9.46 -13.39 -5.68
C VAL A 27 -8.75 -14.36 -6.64
N GLY A 28 -7.50 -14.72 -6.32
CA GLY A 28 -6.63 -15.55 -7.16
C GLY A 28 -6.22 -14.85 -8.45
N ALA A 29 -4.91 -14.71 -8.67
CA ALA A 29 -4.29 -14.06 -9.83
C ALA A 29 -4.94 -12.71 -10.22
N LEU A 30 -4.65 -11.68 -9.43
CA LEU A 30 -5.21 -10.33 -9.57
C LEU A 30 -4.79 -9.61 -10.87
N SER A 31 -3.78 -10.08 -11.59
CA SER A 31 -3.29 -9.48 -12.83
C SER A 31 -2.45 -10.49 -13.61
N SER A 32 -2.38 -10.37 -14.94
CA SER A 32 -1.46 -11.13 -15.81
C SER A 32 0.00 -10.65 -15.65
N ARG A 33 0.22 -9.56 -14.91
CA ARG A 33 1.54 -9.10 -14.42
C ARG A 33 1.67 -9.24 -12.90
N PRO A 34 1.61 -10.48 -12.35
CA PRO A 34 1.61 -10.71 -10.90
C PRO A 34 2.89 -10.23 -10.22
N LEU A 35 4.00 -10.12 -10.97
CA LEU A 35 5.30 -9.70 -10.44
C LEU A 35 5.27 -8.27 -9.86
N ILE A 36 4.60 -7.34 -10.55
CA ILE A 36 4.56 -5.92 -10.13
C ILE A 36 3.62 -5.78 -8.93
N VAL A 37 2.42 -6.36 -9.02
CA VAL A 37 1.41 -6.27 -7.96
C VAL A 37 1.88 -6.98 -6.68
N CYS A 38 2.38 -8.22 -6.79
CA CYS A 38 2.88 -8.98 -5.65
C CYS A 38 4.16 -8.34 -5.07
N GLY A 39 5.07 -7.86 -5.92
CA GLY A 39 6.25 -7.13 -5.48
C GLY A 39 5.91 -5.85 -4.71
N THR A 40 4.88 -5.12 -5.16
CA THR A 40 4.41 -3.91 -4.46
C THR A 40 3.81 -4.26 -3.11
N ILE A 41 2.84 -5.19 -3.06
CA ILE A 41 2.14 -5.55 -1.83
C ILE A 41 3.11 -6.18 -0.82
N GLY A 42 3.89 -7.19 -1.25
CA GLY A 42 4.84 -7.88 -0.38
C GLY A 42 5.99 -6.99 0.06
N GLY A 43 6.62 -6.28 -0.88
CA GLY A 43 7.75 -5.39 -0.61
C GLY A 43 7.40 -4.27 0.37
N PHE A 44 6.27 -3.59 0.16
CA PHE A 44 5.86 -2.52 1.06
C PHE A 44 5.32 -3.02 2.40
N THR A 45 4.76 -4.22 2.48
CA THR A 45 4.40 -4.82 3.79
C THR A 45 5.64 -5.00 4.67
N ILE A 46 6.73 -5.52 4.10
CA ILE A 46 8.00 -5.70 4.80
C ILE A 46 8.58 -4.34 5.21
N ILE A 47 8.64 -3.39 4.28
CA ILE A 47 9.17 -2.05 4.52
C ILE A 47 8.39 -1.32 5.61
N CYS A 48 7.05 -1.31 5.55
CA CYS A 48 6.20 -0.72 6.59
C CYS A 48 6.41 -1.40 7.95
N GLY A 49 6.54 -2.74 7.98
CA GLY A 49 6.83 -3.48 9.21
C GLY A 49 8.15 -3.06 9.85
N VAL A 50 9.23 -2.98 9.06
CA VAL A 50 10.55 -2.52 9.54
C VAL A 50 10.48 -1.07 10.01
N LEU A 51 9.79 -0.20 9.29
CA LEU A 51 9.61 1.21 9.64
C LEU A 51 8.77 1.40 10.92
N LEU A 52 7.83 0.50 11.21
CA LEU A 52 7.03 0.51 12.44
C LEU A 52 7.88 0.04 13.62
N ILE A 53 8.60 -1.07 13.47
CA ILE A 53 9.53 -1.59 14.50
C ILE A 53 10.62 -0.55 14.82
N GLY A 54 11.21 0.08 13.80
CA GLY A 54 12.19 1.15 13.99
C GLY A 54 11.65 2.33 14.79
N HIS A 55 10.36 2.65 14.63
CA HIS A 55 9.70 3.69 15.41
C HIS A 55 9.45 3.28 16.86
N VAL A 56 9.08 2.01 17.11
CA VAL A 56 8.89 1.45 18.46
C VAL A 56 10.20 1.38 19.24
N ILE A 57 11.30 1.05 18.56
CA ILE A 57 12.65 0.99 19.16
C ILE A 57 13.25 2.41 19.35
N ASN A 58 12.54 3.46 18.91
CA ASN A 58 13.02 4.85 18.93
C ASN A 58 14.37 5.00 18.19
N SER A 59 14.58 4.17 17.17
CA SER A 59 15.77 4.23 16.32
C SER A 59 15.68 5.49 15.46
N LEU A 60 16.77 6.24 15.38
CA LEU A 60 16.91 7.44 14.56
C LEU A 60 16.94 7.06 13.07
N VAL A 61 15.78 6.69 12.51
CA VAL A 61 15.60 6.65 11.07
C VAL A 61 15.54 8.09 10.59
N GLU A 62 16.43 8.47 9.67
CA GLU A 62 16.42 9.82 9.11
C GLU A 62 15.04 10.14 8.52
N LYS A 63 14.46 11.26 8.94
CA LYS A 63 13.15 11.75 8.44
C LYS A 63 13.09 11.75 6.90
N ARG A 64 14.21 12.11 6.26
CA ARG A 64 14.35 12.14 4.79
C ARG A 64 14.21 10.76 4.15
N LEU A 65 14.79 9.73 4.75
CA LEU A 65 14.70 8.37 4.23
C LEU A 65 13.27 7.83 4.34
N ASN A 66 12.60 8.06 5.47
CA ASN A 66 11.21 7.66 5.65
C ASN A 66 10.29 8.37 4.64
N ALA A 67 10.51 9.66 4.37
CA ALA A 67 9.76 10.40 3.35
C ALA A 67 9.98 9.88 1.93
N LEU A 68 11.22 9.54 1.55
CA LEU A 68 11.52 8.97 0.23
C LEU A 68 10.89 7.60 0.03
N ILE A 69 10.97 6.73 1.04
CA ILE A 69 10.36 5.40 1.00
C ILE A 69 8.84 5.51 0.86
N SER A 70 8.22 6.39 1.63
CA SER A 70 6.77 6.63 1.60
C SER A 70 6.32 7.20 0.24
N LEU A 71 7.10 8.11 -0.36
CA LEU A 71 6.85 8.62 -1.71
C LEU A 71 6.91 7.52 -2.79
N ILE A 72 7.93 6.65 -2.74
CA ILE A 72 8.05 5.51 -3.66
C ILE A 72 6.87 4.55 -3.47
N GLY A 73 6.43 4.34 -2.22
CA GLY A 73 5.24 3.57 -1.87
C GLY A 73 3.98 4.11 -2.49
N CYS A 74 3.76 5.42 -2.42
CA CYS A 74 2.63 6.06 -3.08
C CYS A 74 2.62 5.76 -4.59
N VAL A 75 3.73 6.00 -5.30
CA VAL A 75 3.80 5.80 -6.75
C VAL A 75 3.57 4.34 -7.12
N ALA A 76 4.18 3.41 -6.38
CA ALA A 76 4.06 1.98 -6.63
C ALA A 76 2.62 1.48 -6.39
N PHE A 77 1.98 1.90 -5.29
CA PHE A 77 0.61 1.50 -4.97
C PHE A 77 -0.41 2.08 -5.95
N VAL A 78 -0.26 3.35 -6.36
CA VAL A 78 -1.16 3.97 -7.35
C VAL A 78 -1.00 3.30 -8.72
N THR A 79 0.24 3.03 -9.15
CA THR A 79 0.49 2.37 -10.44
C THR A 79 -0.07 0.94 -10.45
N SER A 80 0.19 0.17 -9.39
CA SER A 80 -0.33 -1.19 -9.26
C SER A 80 -1.85 -1.24 -9.14
N GLY A 81 -2.46 -0.31 -8.40
CA GLY A 81 -3.92 -0.20 -8.30
C GLY A 81 -4.57 0.16 -9.65
N ALA A 82 -3.98 1.08 -10.40
CA ALA A 82 -4.45 1.43 -11.74
C ALA A 82 -4.37 0.25 -12.71
N LEU A 83 -3.27 -0.51 -12.70
CA LEU A 83 -3.11 -1.71 -13.53
C LEU A 83 -4.15 -2.78 -13.20
N VAL A 84 -4.43 -3.03 -11.92
CA VAL A 84 -5.46 -3.99 -11.49
C VAL A 84 -6.84 -3.55 -11.97
N ILE A 85 -7.16 -2.26 -11.90
CA ILE A 85 -8.46 -1.75 -12.35
C ILE A 85 -8.59 -1.87 -13.87
N ASP A 86 -7.56 -1.48 -14.63
CA ASP A 86 -7.53 -1.52 -16.09
C ASP A 86 -7.75 -2.94 -16.62
N GLU A 87 -7.05 -3.91 -16.03
CA GLU A 87 -7.08 -5.30 -16.49
C GLU A 87 -8.41 -6.02 -16.19
N TRP A 88 -9.08 -5.66 -15.10
CA TRP A 88 -10.40 -6.20 -14.76
C TRP A 88 -11.56 -5.39 -15.35
N HIS A 89 -11.31 -4.20 -15.88
CA HIS A 89 -12.33 -3.40 -16.55
C HIS A 89 -12.86 -4.12 -17.81
N ASP A 90 -11.96 -4.70 -18.59
CA ASP A 90 -12.23 -5.39 -19.86
C ASP A 90 -12.76 -6.83 -19.68
N ALA A 91 -12.64 -7.41 -18.49
CA ALA A 91 -13.12 -8.76 -18.22
C ALA A 91 -14.67 -8.82 -18.23
N ILE A 92 -15.23 -9.58 -19.17
CA ILE A 92 -16.69 -9.71 -19.43
C ILE A 92 -17.33 -10.89 -18.66
N LEU A 93 -16.57 -11.88 -18.18
CA LEU A 93 -17.12 -13.22 -17.88
C LEU A 93 -17.37 -13.57 -16.40
N GLN A 94 -16.90 -12.81 -15.40
CA GLN A 94 -17.07 -13.15 -13.97
C GLN A 94 -17.35 -11.91 -13.11
N SER A 95 -18.63 -11.60 -12.92
CA SER A 95 -19.11 -10.42 -12.19
C SER A 95 -18.65 -10.33 -10.74
N ASP A 96 -18.58 -11.44 -10.00
CA ASP A 96 -18.16 -11.42 -8.58
C ASP A 96 -16.65 -11.25 -8.40
N ARG A 97 -15.84 -11.96 -9.20
CA ARG A 97 -14.37 -11.82 -9.17
C ARG A 97 -13.93 -10.45 -9.69
N LYS A 98 -14.63 -9.91 -10.70
CA LYS A 98 -14.45 -8.53 -11.16
C LYS A 98 -14.70 -7.51 -10.06
N ARG A 99 -15.81 -7.64 -9.31
CA ARG A 99 -16.12 -6.69 -8.22
C ARG A 99 -15.07 -6.73 -7.12
N ASN A 100 -14.59 -7.92 -6.76
CA ASN A 100 -13.54 -8.06 -5.75
C ASN A 100 -12.18 -7.53 -6.25
N ALA A 101 -11.82 -7.75 -7.50
CA ALA A 101 -10.57 -7.24 -8.06
C ALA A 101 -10.55 -5.71 -8.17
N ILE A 102 -11.66 -5.10 -8.63
CA ILE A 102 -11.83 -3.64 -8.66
C ILE A 102 -11.78 -3.06 -7.24
N ALA A 103 -12.43 -3.74 -6.27
CA ALA A 103 -12.34 -3.35 -4.87
C ALA A 103 -10.90 -3.41 -4.34
N ALA A 104 -10.13 -4.45 -4.69
CA ALA A 104 -8.71 -4.57 -4.33
C ALA A 104 -7.87 -3.43 -4.94
N GLY A 105 -8.04 -3.16 -6.23
CA GLY A 105 -7.36 -2.04 -6.89
C GLY A 105 -7.70 -0.69 -6.26
N SER A 106 -8.96 -0.49 -5.85
CA SER A 106 -9.36 0.72 -5.12
C SER A 106 -8.70 0.84 -3.75
N LEU A 107 -8.57 -0.27 -3.00
CA LEU A 107 -7.84 -0.30 -1.73
C LEU A 107 -6.36 0.04 -1.92
N MET A 108 -5.75 -0.44 -3.00
CA MET A 108 -4.35 -0.12 -3.32
C MET A 108 -4.17 1.38 -3.57
N ILE A 109 -5.08 2.02 -4.30
CA ILE A 109 -5.05 3.47 -4.53
C ILE A 109 -5.25 4.23 -3.21
N ILE A 110 -6.19 3.81 -2.36
CA ILE A 110 -6.38 4.40 -1.03
C ILE A 110 -5.10 4.29 -0.21
N ASN A 111 -4.42 3.14 -0.24
CA ASN A 111 -3.14 2.97 0.47
C ASN A 111 -2.07 3.94 -0.04
N GLY A 112 -2.02 4.17 -1.36
CA GLY A 112 -1.14 5.18 -1.95
C GLY A 112 -1.40 6.58 -1.41
N ALA A 113 -2.68 6.95 -1.21
CA ALA A 113 -3.04 8.22 -0.59
C ALA A 113 -2.58 8.33 0.87
N VAL A 114 -2.63 7.23 1.63
CA VAL A 114 -2.13 7.18 3.02
C VAL A 114 -0.62 7.42 3.06
N PHE A 115 0.15 6.77 2.18
CA PHE A 115 1.60 7.05 2.03
C PHE A 115 1.89 8.52 1.69
N LEU A 116 1.06 9.14 0.86
CA LEU A 116 1.16 10.58 0.58
C LEU A 116 0.93 11.42 1.83
N LEU A 117 -0.07 11.07 2.65
CA LEU A 117 -0.35 11.76 3.93
C LEU A 117 0.79 11.57 4.95
N ASP A 118 1.40 10.39 5.02
CA ASP A 118 2.59 10.14 5.84
C ASP A 118 3.77 11.01 5.38
N THR A 119 4.03 11.06 4.06
CA THR A 119 5.05 11.91 3.45
C THR A 119 4.84 13.39 3.78
N LEU A 120 3.60 13.90 3.63
CA LEU A 120 3.25 15.29 3.96
C LEU A 120 3.42 15.58 5.46
N SER A 121 3.07 14.63 6.31
CA SER A 121 3.24 14.75 7.76
C SER A 121 4.72 14.79 8.16
N ILE A 122 5.60 14.15 7.40
CA ILE A 122 7.06 14.24 7.60
C ILE A 122 7.62 15.55 7.12
N CYS A 123 7.16 16.05 5.97
CA CYS A 123 7.65 17.29 5.38
C CYS A 123 7.28 18.53 6.21
N ARG A 124 6.19 18.47 7.02
CA ARG A 124 5.75 19.57 7.88
C ARG A 124 6.46 19.71 9.24
N THR A 125 7.32 18.76 9.66
CA THR A 125 7.98 18.77 10.99
C THR A 125 9.51 18.70 10.89
#